data_AF-A0A8H7NFD2-F1
#
_entry.id   AF-A0A8H7NFD2-F1
#
_cell.length_a   1.000
_cell.length_b   1.000
_cell.length_c   1.000
_cell.angle_alpha   90.00
_cell.angle_beta   90.00
_cell.angle_gamma   90.00
#
_symmetry.space_group_name_H-M   'P 1'
#
loop_
_entity.id
_entity.type
_entity.pdbx_description
1 polymer ?
#
loop_
_entity_poly.entity_id
_entity_poly.type
_entity_poly.pdbx_seq_one_letter_code
_entity_poly.pdbx_strand_id
1 'polypeptide(L)'
;MSELKSSLPTTDGNHFVDYSKVIKELVCHENSLPSVSETPQFDHKLYYSSLKKYQLLEGKPEGWGSILMYGEVLTSTNSIVEKNPKLLEQLPTGFTVAATTQVAARGRGTNVFIAPPGCLIFSTIINHPGHLSMSHPIVFFQYLAAIATVEAIQSYDEGYEAMPVKLKWPNDIYALDPTSPKNKPTYTKIGGILSQCAYFNGNYQTVLGVGVNTTNRKPTISLADLLPRASHLCVSRHC
;
A
#
# COMPACT_ATOMS: atom_id res chain seq x y z
N MET A 1 32.97 7.35 4.88
CA MET A 1 32.62 7.80 6.26
C MET A 1 32.78 9.31 6.47
N SER A 2 33.59 10.02 5.68
CA SER A 2 33.77 11.48 5.80
C SER A 2 32.75 12.32 5.01
N GLU A 3 32.16 11.79 3.93
CA GLU A 3 31.24 12.54 3.06
C GLU A 3 29.77 12.53 3.52
N LEU A 4 29.38 11.62 4.42
CA LEU A 4 28.00 11.55 4.92
C LEU A 4 27.69 12.56 6.04
N LYS A 5 28.71 13.26 6.55
CA LYS A 5 28.55 14.26 7.62
C LYS A 5 28.25 15.67 7.09
N SER A 6 28.55 15.97 5.83
CA SER A 6 28.34 17.32 5.27
C SER A 6 26.92 17.56 4.74
N SER A 7 26.10 16.50 4.63
CA SER A 7 24.70 16.57 4.19
C SER A 7 23.69 16.57 5.35
N LEU A 8 24.16 16.53 6.59
CA LEU A 8 23.30 16.66 7.77
C LEU A 8 23.20 18.14 8.19
N PRO A 9 21.98 18.69 8.38
CA PRO A 9 21.81 20.04 8.88
C PRO A 9 22.51 20.20 10.24
N THR A 10 23.24 21.30 10.40
CA THR A 10 23.83 21.70 11.69
C THR A 10 22.75 21.83 12.76
N THR A 11 22.89 21.05 13.82
CA THR A 11 21.95 21.00 14.95
C THR A 11 22.09 22.24 15.82
N ASP A 12 21.33 23.28 15.52
CA ASP A 12 20.94 24.31 16.48
C ASP A 12 19.45 24.13 16.83
N GLY A 13 19.18 23.92 18.11
CA GLY A 13 17.89 24.15 18.79
C GLY A 13 16.60 23.58 18.16
N ASN A 14 16.17 22.41 18.63
CA ASN A 14 14.77 21.94 18.62
C ASN A 14 13.95 22.11 17.32
N HIS A 15 14.61 22.09 16.15
CA HIS A 15 13.93 22.07 14.86
C HIS A 15 13.52 20.63 14.52
N PHE A 16 12.24 20.31 14.71
CA PHE A 16 11.66 19.13 14.08
C PHE A 16 11.93 19.19 12.58
N VAL A 17 12.56 18.15 12.02
CA VAL A 17 12.81 18.05 10.58
C VAL A 17 11.47 18.04 9.85
N ASP A 18 11.23 19.07 9.06
CA ASP A 18 10.06 19.10 8.17
C ASP A 18 10.34 18.22 6.95
N TYR A 19 9.97 16.94 7.06
CA TYR A 19 10.11 15.96 5.98
C TYR A 19 9.42 16.36 4.67
N SER A 20 8.49 17.33 4.69
CA SER A 20 7.89 17.85 3.45
C SER A 20 8.88 18.67 2.62
N LYS A 21 9.84 19.34 3.25
CA LYS A 21 10.84 20.21 2.60
C LYS A 21 12.14 19.50 2.21
N VAL A 22 12.40 18.32 2.76
CA VAL A 22 13.58 17.50 2.40
C VAL A 22 13.53 17.19 0.90
N ILE A 23 14.62 17.37 0.17
CA ILE A 23 14.67 16.98 -1.26
C ILE A 23 14.73 15.45 -1.33
N LYS A 24 13.90 14.86 -2.19
CA LYS A 24 13.86 13.41 -2.41
C LYS A 24 14.55 13.12 -3.73
N GLU A 25 15.50 12.20 -3.71
CA GLU A 25 16.16 11.70 -4.91
C GLU A 25 15.33 10.55 -5.50
N LEU A 26 15.13 10.58 -6.82
CA LEU A 26 14.48 9.50 -7.56
C LEU A 26 15.53 8.81 -8.41
N VAL A 27 15.74 7.52 -8.16
CA VAL A 27 16.61 6.68 -8.97
C VAL A 27 15.75 5.91 -9.96
N CYS A 28 15.88 6.25 -11.25
CA CYS A 28 15.09 5.65 -12.32
C CYS A 28 15.76 4.40 -12.88
N HIS A 29 15.01 3.30 -12.91
CA HIS A 29 15.44 2.02 -13.45
C HIS A 29 14.60 1.68 -14.69
N GLU A 30 15.06 2.06 -15.88
CA GLU A 30 14.29 1.90 -17.13
C GLU A 30 14.62 0.61 -17.89
N ASN A 31 15.88 0.17 -17.84
CA ASN A 31 16.39 -0.94 -18.66
C ASN A 31 16.69 -2.21 -17.86
N SER A 32 16.60 -2.14 -16.54
CA SER A 32 16.89 -3.27 -15.64
C SER A 32 16.15 -3.07 -14.32
N LEU A 33 15.95 -4.14 -13.55
CA LEU A 33 15.37 -4.03 -12.21
C LEU A 33 16.42 -3.54 -11.20
N PRO A 34 16.01 -2.85 -10.12
CA PRO A 34 16.90 -2.55 -9.00
C PRO A 34 17.55 -3.82 -8.45
N SER A 35 18.79 -3.70 -8.02
CA SER A 35 19.53 -4.78 -7.36
C SER A 35 19.03 -5.00 -5.93
N VAL A 36 19.26 -6.19 -5.39
CA VAL A 36 18.92 -6.52 -3.98
C VAL A 36 19.67 -5.62 -2.99
N SER A 37 20.84 -5.11 -3.35
CA SER A 37 21.57 -4.13 -2.52
C SER A 37 20.90 -2.76 -2.47
N GLU A 38 20.20 -2.36 -3.54
CA GLU A 38 19.48 -1.07 -3.61
C GLU A 38 18.12 -1.17 -2.91
N THR A 39 17.44 -2.32 -3.02
CA THR A 39 16.09 -2.53 -2.47
C THR A 39 16.01 -3.85 -1.70
N PRO A 40 16.70 -3.97 -0.54
CA PRO A 40 16.83 -5.26 0.17
C PRO A 40 15.52 -5.78 0.75
N GLN A 41 14.51 -4.91 0.89
CA GLN A 41 13.21 -5.25 1.47
C GLN A 41 12.09 -5.40 0.41
N PHE A 42 12.44 -5.42 -0.89
CA PHE A 42 11.46 -5.58 -1.96
C PHE A 42 12.02 -6.41 -3.12
N ASP A 43 11.43 -7.57 -3.37
CA ASP A 43 11.80 -8.43 -4.49
C ASP A 43 11.07 -8.00 -5.77
N HIS A 44 11.75 -7.17 -6.57
CA HIS A 44 11.25 -6.73 -7.87
C HIS A 44 11.02 -7.88 -8.85
N LYS A 45 11.84 -8.95 -8.81
CA LYS A 45 11.67 -10.08 -9.73
C LYS A 45 10.39 -10.84 -9.41
N LEU A 46 10.13 -11.09 -8.13
CA LEU A 46 8.90 -11.73 -7.67
C LEU A 46 7.68 -10.85 -7.98
N TYR A 47 7.77 -9.54 -7.74
CA TYR A 47 6.69 -8.60 -8.06
C TYR A 47 6.31 -8.63 -9.54
N TYR A 48 7.29 -8.40 -10.44
CA TYR A 48 7.01 -8.30 -11.87
C TYR A 48 6.66 -9.64 -12.52
N SER A 49 7.23 -10.76 -12.05
CA SER A 49 6.83 -12.10 -12.52
C SER A 49 5.40 -12.45 -12.08
N SER A 50 5.03 -12.12 -10.84
CA SER A 50 3.65 -12.28 -10.34
C SER A 50 2.68 -11.38 -11.09
N LEU A 51 3.02 -10.10 -11.28
CA LEU A 51 2.19 -9.16 -12.03
C LEU A 51 1.90 -9.67 -13.44
N LYS A 52 2.95 -10.12 -14.15
CA LYS A 52 2.82 -10.70 -15.50
C LYS A 52 1.91 -11.93 -15.50
N LYS A 53 2.03 -12.81 -14.49
CA LYS A 53 1.17 -13.99 -14.34
C LYS A 53 -0.30 -13.58 -14.20
N TYR A 54 -0.62 -12.63 -13.32
CA TYR A 54 -2.00 -12.16 -13.12
C TYR A 54 -2.56 -11.45 -14.35
N GLN A 55 -1.76 -10.62 -15.03
CA GLN A 55 -2.17 -9.95 -16.28
C GLN A 55 -2.54 -10.96 -17.38
N LEU A 56 -1.83 -12.09 -17.47
CA LEU A 56 -2.13 -13.15 -18.43
C LEU A 56 -3.43 -13.91 -18.09
N LEU A 57 -3.78 -14.02 -16.81
CA LEU A 57 -4.99 -14.72 -16.36
C LEU A 57 -6.26 -13.88 -16.56
N GLU A 58 -6.20 -12.58 -16.23
CA GLU A 58 -7.36 -11.69 -16.19
C GLU A 58 -7.64 -10.96 -17.53
N GLY A 59 -6.69 -11.01 -18.48
CA GLY A 59 -6.88 -10.52 -19.85
C GLY A 59 -6.95 -8.99 -20.03
N LYS A 60 -7.05 -8.19 -18.96
CA LYS A 60 -6.95 -6.71 -18.84
C LYS A 60 -6.65 -6.38 -17.37
N PRO A 61 -5.88 -5.34 -16.95
CA PRO A 61 -5.31 -4.20 -17.70
C PRO A 61 -3.75 -4.16 -17.66
N GLU A 62 -3.12 -4.12 -18.84
CA GLU A 62 -1.66 -4.25 -19.05
C GLU A 62 -0.78 -3.15 -18.41
N GLY A 63 -1.37 -2.07 -17.88
CA GLY A 63 -0.64 -0.92 -17.33
C GLY A 63 -0.66 -0.73 -15.81
N TRP A 64 -1.47 -1.48 -15.06
CA TRP A 64 -1.59 -1.24 -13.61
C TRP A 64 -0.45 -1.93 -12.87
N GLY A 65 0.27 -1.17 -12.04
CA GLY A 65 1.44 -1.67 -11.30
C GLY A 65 2.69 -1.86 -12.14
N SER A 66 2.65 -1.68 -13.46
CA SER A 66 3.82 -1.86 -14.31
C SER A 66 4.89 -0.80 -14.05
N ILE A 67 4.48 0.42 -13.67
CA ILE A 67 5.37 1.48 -13.21
C ILE A 67 5.26 1.58 -11.69
N LEU A 68 6.36 1.23 -11.02
CA LEU A 68 6.46 1.15 -9.56
C LEU A 68 7.53 2.13 -9.06
N MET A 69 7.14 3.01 -8.14
CA MET A 69 8.06 3.70 -7.25
C MET A 69 8.11 2.94 -5.92
N TYR A 70 9.30 2.61 -5.46
CA TYR A 70 9.50 1.94 -4.19
C TYR A 70 10.38 2.79 -3.27
N GLY A 71 10.06 2.82 -1.98
CA GLY A 71 10.94 3.37 -0.96
C GLY A 71 10.90 2.51 0.30
N GLU A 72 12.07 2.14 0.83
CA GLU A 72 12.14 1.31 2.04
C GLU A 72 11.43 1.99 3.22
N VAL A 73 11.68 3.29 3.41
CA VAL A 73 11.03 4.11 4.44
C VAL A 73 10.47 5.37 3.81
N LEU A 74 9.14 5.51 3.80
CA LEU A 74 8.46 6.72 3.36
C LEU A 74 7.74 7.40 4.51
N THR A 75 7.44 8.69 4.40
CA THR A 75 6.48 9.33 5.30
C THR A 75 5.10 8.74 5.06
N SER A 76 4.62 8.78 3.81
CA SER A 76 3.48 8.01 3.36
C SER A 76 3.49 7.87 1.83
N THR A 77 3.10 6.71 1.30
CA THR A 77 2.90 6.44 -0.13
C THR A 77 1.84 7.37 -0.73
N ASN A 78 0.78 7.72 0.00
CA ASN A 78 -0.16 8.74 -0.44
C ASN A 78 0.47 10.14 -0.41
N SER A 79 1.11 10.51 0.70
CA SER A 79 1.55 11.89 0.93
C SER A 79 2.73 12.28 0.04
N ILE A 80 3.62 11.33 -0.32
CA ILE A 80 4.74 11.60 -1.21
C ILE A 80 4.27 12.01 -2.61
N VAL A 81 3.10 11.54 -3.04
CA VAL A 81 2.54 11.93 -4.34
C VAL A 81 1.61 13.13 -4.19
N GLU A 82 0.68 13.09 -3.25
CA GLU A 82 -0.33 14.16 -3.03
C GLU A 82 0.31 15.53 -2.75
N LYS A 83 1.39 15.58 -1.95
CA LYS A 83 2.09 16.83 -1.66
C LYS A 83 3.03 17.31 -2.77
N ASN A 84 3.11 16.58 -3.88
CA ASN A 84 3.91 16.93 -5.05
C ASN A 84 3.01 17.03 -6.30
N PRO A 85 2.12 18.03 -6.39
CA PRO A 85 1.11 18.12 -7.46
C PRO A 85 1.72 18.16 -8.87
N LYS A 86 2.88 18.80 -9.05
CA LYS A 86 3.61 18.82 -10.34
C LYS A 86 4.06 17.43 -10.77
N LEU A 87 4.50 16.60 -9.82
CA LEU A 87 4.85 15.21 -10.12
C LEU A 87 3.58 14.42 -10.41
N LEU A 88 2.60 14.51 -9.52
CA LEU A 88 1.35 13.78 -9.61
C LEU A 88 0.63 14.02 -10.95
N GLU A 89 0.60 15.25 -11.46
CA GLU A 89 0.05 15.61 -12.78
C GLU A 89 0.64 14.79 -13.94
N GLN A 90 1.90 14.38 -13.83
CA GLN A 90 2.61 13.61 -14.87
C GLN A 90 2.45 12.08 -14.72
N LEU A 91 1.90 11.61 -13.59
CA LEU A 91 1.80 10.17 -13.32
C LEU A 91 0.58 9.56 -14.03
N PRO A 92 0.78 8.48 -14.81
CA PRO A 92 -0.32 7.82 -15.51
C PRO A 92 -1.20 7.02 -14.54
N THR A 93 -2.41 6.67 -14.99
CA THR A 93 -3.26 5.71 -14.28
C THR A 93 -2.54 4.38 -14.14
N GLY A 94 -2.56 3.80 -12.95
CA GLY A 94 -1.86 2.54 -12.63
C GLY A 94 -0.45 2.71 -12.08
N PHE A 95 0.12 3.93 -12.12
CA PHE A 95 1.38 4.22 -11.43
C PHE A 95 1.23 3.91 -9.95
N THR A 96 2.13 3.09 -9.41
CA THR A 96 2.01 2.57 -8.05
C THR A 96 3.22 2.97 -7.22
N VAL A 97 2.97 3.37 -5.99
CA VAL A 97 3.99 3.67 -4.98
C VAL A 97 3.88 2.64 -3.88
N ALA A 98 4.94 1.88 -3.60
CA ALA A 98 5.00 0.92 -2.50
C ALA A 98 6.05 1.35 -1.47
N ALA A 99 5.87 0.90 -0.23
CA ALA A 99 6.88 1.07 0.81
C ALA A 99 7.01 -0.18 1.67
N THR A 100 8.16 -0.36 2.31
CA THR A 100 8.31 -1.37 3.37
C THR A 100 7.79 -0.83 4.70
N THR A 101 8.05 0.45 4.98
CA THR A 101 7.61 1.14 6.20
C THR A 101 7.08 2.53 5.88
N GLN A 102 6.02 2.95 6.57
CA GLN A 102 5.58 4.35 6.57
C GLN A 102 5.67 4.96 7.98
N VAL A 103 6.47 6.02 8.15
CA VAL A 103 6.69 6.68 9.46
C VAL A 103 5.64 7.73 9.81
N ALA A 104 4.81 8.13 8.84
CA ALA A 104 3.71 9.09 9.01
C ALA A 104 2.50 8.65 8.17
N ALA A 105 2.20 7.35 8.18
CA ALA A 105 1.10 6.79 7.41
C ALA A 105 -0.25 7.37 7.87
N ARG A 106 -1.12 7.66 6.92
CA ARG A 106 -2.39 8.35 7.17
C ARG A 106 -3.56 7.38 7.07
N GLY A 107 -4.51 7.52 7.99
CA GLY A 107 -5.86 7.02 7.86
C GLY A 107 -6.84 8.12 7.44
N ARG A 108 -8.13 7.82 7.50
CA ARG A 108 -9.18 8.82 7.22
C ARG A 108 -9.26 9.87 8.32
N GLY A 109 -9.42 11.14 7.94
CA GLY A 109 -9.48 12.26 8.89
C GLY A 109 -8.13 12.49 9.56
N THR A 110 -8.11 12.53 10.89
CA THR A 110 -6.90 12.67 11.72
C THR A 110 -6.32 11.33 12.18
N ASN A 111 -6.91 10.21 11.76
CA ASN A 111 -6.43 8.88 12.16
C ASN A 111 -5.05 8.57 11.56
N VAL A 112 -4.23 7.88 12.33
CA VAL A 112 -2.92 7.36 11.89
C VAL A 112 -3.08 5.88 11.51
N PHE A 113 -2.37 5.46 10.47
CA PHE A 113 -2.20 4.04 10.15
C PHE A 113 -0.82 3.59 10.65
N ILE A 114 -0.74 2.44 11.30
CA ILE A 114 0.54 1.89 11.79
C ILE A 114 1.06 0.93 10.71
N ALA A 115 2.19 1.27 10.09
CA ALA A 115 2.75 0.54 8.94
C ALA A 115 4.24 0.17 9.15
N PRO A 116 4.54 -0.74 10.10
CA PRO A 116 5.86 -1.32 10.27
C PRO A 116 6.20 -2.30 9.12
N PRO A 117 7.45 -2.78 9.05
CA PRO A 117 7.82 -3.87 8.15
C PRO A 117 6.88 -5.09 8.28
N GLY A 118 6.54 -5.70 7.16
CA GLY A 118 5.60 -6.82 7.07
C GLY A 118 4.15 -6.41 6.86
N CYS A 119 3.86 -5.15 6.57
CA CYS A 119 2.57 -4.74 6.00
C CYS A 119 2.66 -4.69 4.47
N LEU A 120 1.57 -5.03 3.78
CA LEU A 120 1.39 -4.65 2.38
C LEU A 120 0.86 -3.22 2.34
N ILE A 121 1.69 -2.27 1.89
CA ILE A 121 1.32 -0.85 1.82
C ILE A 121 1.69 -0.28 0.45
N PHE A 122 0.70 0.22 -0.25
CA PHE A 122 0.90 0.87 -1.54
C PHE A 122 -0.18 1.90 -1.83
N SER A 123 0.09 2.77 -2.80
CA SER A 123 -0.89 3.70 -3.36
C SER A 123 -0.84 3.63 -4.87
N THR A 124 -1.99 3.58 -5.54
CA THR A 124 -2.07 3.63 -7.00
C THR A 124 -2.79 4.89 -7.47
N ILE A 125 -2.35 5.43 -8.59
CA ILE A 125 -2.87 6.68 -9.16
C ILE A 125 -3.96 6.34 -10.17
N ILE A 126 -5.09 7.05 -10.09
CA ILE A 126 -6.23 6.89 -11.00
C ILE A 126 -6.58 8.28 -11.54
N ASN A 127 -6.31 8.48 -12.83
CA ASN A 127 -6.77 9.66 -13.56
C ASN A 127 -8.14 9.36 -14.17
N HIS A 128 -9.17 10.02 -13.67
CA HIS A 128 -10.56 9.81 -14.03
C HIS A 128 -11.15 11.05 -14.70
N PRO A 129 -11.61 10.97 -15.96
CA PRO A 129 -12.18 12.11 -16.67
C PRO A 129 -13.41 12.69 -15.96
N GLY A 130 -13.42 14.00 -15.70
CA GLY A 130 -14.48 14.65 -14.93
C GLY A 130 -15.86 14.55 -15.56
N HIS A 131 -15.94 14.48 -16.89
CA HIS A 131 -17.21 14.29 -17.60
C HIS A 131 -17.85 12.92 -17.34
N LEU A 132 -17.09 11.92 -16.87
CA LEU A 132 -17.61 10.60 -16.51
C LEU A 132 -18.11 10.53 -15.07
N SER A 133 -17.80 11.50 -14.21
CA SER A 133 -18.04 11.37 -12.76
C SER A 133 -19.51 11.34 -12.36
N MET A 134 -20.42 11.78 -13.24
CA MET A 134 -21.86 11.63 -13.06
C MET A 134 -22.33 10.18 -13.25
N SER A 135 -21.76 9.46 -14.22
CA SER A 135 -22.12 8.07 -14.52
C SER A 135 -21.22 7.03 -13.83
N HIS A 136 -19.98 7.42 -13.50
CA HIS A 136 -18.97 6.61 -12.85
C HIS A 136 -18.40 7.35 -11.62
N PRO A 137 -19.17 7.46 -10.52
CA PRO A 137 -18.75 8.22 -9.35
C PRO A 137 -17.43 7.71 -8.74
N ILE A 138 -16.50 8.64 -8.48
CA ILE A 138 -15.17 8.34 -7.91
C ILE A 138 -15.21 7.65 -6.54
N VAL A 139 -16.34 7.77 -5.82
CA VAL A 139 -16.55 7.08 -4.54
C VAL A 139 -16.44 5.56 -4.68
N PHE A 140 -16.69 5.01 -5.88
CA PHE A 140 -16.59 3.58 -6.12
C PHE A 140 -15.15 3.04 -6.14
N PHE A 141 -14.14 3.88 -6.34
CA PHE A 141 -12.74 3.41 -6.33
C PHE A 141 -12.35 2.76 -5.00
N GLN A 142 -12.81 3.32 -3.87
CA GLN A 142 -12.52 2.72 -2.57
C GLN A 142 -13.22 1.37 -2.39
N TYR A 143 -14.41 1.19 -2.97
CA TYR A 143 -15.17 -0.06 -2.86
C TYR A 143 -14.57 -1.14 -3.76
N LEU A 144 -14.15 -0.78 -4.97
CA LEU A 144 -13.41 -1.67 -5.86
C LEU A 144 -12.09 -2.13 -5.21
N ALA A 145 -11.35 -1.21 -4.58
CA ALA A 145 -10.15 -1.55 -3.82
C ALA A 145 -10.43 -2.51 -2.66
N ALA A 146 -11.55 -2.31 -1.95
CA ALA A 146 -11.94 -3.18 -0.84
C ALA A 146 -12.25 -4.59 -1.32
N ILE A 147 -13.04 -4.73 -2.38
CA ILE A 147 -13.38 -6.02 -2.99
C ILE A 147 -12.11 -6.71 -3.47
N ALA A 148 -11.27 -6.01 -4.26
CA ALA A 148 -10.01 -6.54 -4.75
C ALA A 148 -9.07 -6.98 -3.62
N THR A 149 -9.04 -6.26 -2.50
CA THR A 149 -8.23 -6.65 -1.34
C THR A 149 -8.76 -7.91 -0.66
N VAL A 150 -10.09 -8.04 -0.52
CA VAL A 150 -10.70 -9.24 0.05
C VAL A 150 -10.44 -10.46 -0.85
N GLU A 151 -10.64 -10.31 -2.16
CA GLU A 151 -10.36 -11.35 -3.14
C GLU A 151 -8.88 -11.75 -3.16
N ALA A 152 -7.97 -10.78 -3.09
CA ALA A 152 -6.53 -11.04 -3.00
C ALA A 152 -6.16 -11.80 -1.73
N ILE A 153 -6.75 -11.46 -0.58
CA ILE A 153 -6.52 -12.22 0.67
C ILE A 153 -7.01 -13.65 0.51
N GLN A 154 -8.25 -13.84 0.03
CA GLN A 154 -8.86 -15.17 -0.07
C GLN A 154 -8.25 -16.06 -1.15
N SER A 155 -7.51 -15.50 -2.11
CA SER A 155 -6.80 -16.25 -3.15
C SER A 155 -5.29 -16.38 -2.92
N TYR A 156 -4.79 -15.88 -1.78
CA TYR A 156 -3.35 -15.77 -1.54
C TYR A 156 -2.65 -17.13 -1.37
N ASP A 157 -3.11 -17.95 -0.42
CA ASP A 157 -2.50 -19.23 -0.08
C ASP A 157 -3.46 -20.12 0.74
N GLU A 158 -3.06 -21.36 1.00
CA GLU A 158 -3.84 -22.35 1.74
C GLU A 158 -4.24 -21.85 3.14
N GLY A 159 -5.53 -21.93 3.43
CA GLY A 159 -6.13 -21.54 4.70
C GLY A 159 -6.69 -20.11 4.70
N TYR A 160 -6.35 -19.29 3.69
CA TYR A 160 -6.92 -17.96 3.54
C TYR A 160 -8.28 -17.97 2.84
N GLU A 161 -8.59 -19.00 2.03
CA GLU A 161 -9.82 -19.11 1.25
C GLU A 161 -11.06 -19.11 2.16
N ALA A 162 -10.94 -19.71 3.34
CA ALA A 162 -11.99 -19.79 4.35
C ALA A 162 -11.91 -18.65 5.38
N MET A 163 -10.95 -17.73 5.28
CA MET A 163 -10.78 -16.65 6.25
C MET A 163 -11.97 -15.69 6.17
N PRO A 164 -12.75 -15.49 7.26
CA PRO A 164 -13.90 -14.60 7.23
C PRO A 164 -13.46 -13.14 7.28
N VAL A 165 -13.24 -12.55 6.12
CA VAL A 165 -12.93 -11.12 5.94
C VAL A 165 -14.22 -10.33 5.73
N LYS A 166 -14.32 -9.17 6.37
CA LYS A 166 -15.46 -8.25 6.28
C LYS A 166 -14.99 -6.83 6.04
N LEU A 167 -15.73 -6.11 5.20
CA LEU A 167 -15.61 -4.68 5.05
C LEU A 167 -16.45 -3.99 6.14
N LYS A 168 -15.79 -3.25 7.04
CA LYS A 168 -16.48 -2.27 7.90
C LYS A 168 -16.52 -0.96 7.13
N TRP A 169 -17.72 -0.61 6.68
CA TRP A 169 -17.95 0.56 5.84
C TRP A 169 -17.40 1.85 6.49
N PRO A 170 -16.78 2.76 5.72
CA PRO A 170 -16.60 2.70 4.25
C PRO A 170 -15.29 2.07 3.77
N ASN A 171 -14.28 1.90 4.63
CA ASN A 171 -12.91 1.78 4.17
C ASN A 171 -12.00 0.89 5.04
N ASP A 172 -12.56 0.19 6.04
CA ASP A 172 -11.76 -0.64 6.92
C ASP A 172 -11.96 -2.14 6.63
N ILE A 173 -10.87 -2.89 6.60
CA ILE A 173 -10.88 -4.33 6.37
C ILE A 173 -10.68 -5.03 7.70
N TYR A 174 -11.59 -5.93 8.04
CA TYR A 174 -11.58 -6.70 9.27
C TYR A 174 -11.59 -8.19 8.98
N ALA A 175 -10.94 -8.99 9.84
CA ALA A 175 -11.02 -10.44 9.79
C ALA A 175 -11.48 -11.00 11.14
N LEU A 176 -12.13 -12.16 11.11
CA LEU A 176 -12.56 -12.85 12.32
C LEU A 176 -11.34 -13.25 13.16
N ASP A 177 -11.39 -12.94 14.45
CA ASP A 177 -10.43 -13.48 15.41
C ASP A 177 -10.78 -14.95 15.71
N PRO A 178 -9.91 -15.92 15.33
CA PRO A 178 -10.19 -17.33 15.54
C PRO A 178 -10.22 -17.73 17.03
N THR A 179 -9.69 -16.89 17.91
CA THR A 179 -9.73 -17.09 19.37
C THR A 179 -11.03 -16.61 20.01
N SER A 180 -11.87 -15.91 19.24
CA SER A 180 -13.13 -15.36 19.75
C SER A 180 -14.19 -16.43 20.02
N PRO A 181 -15.03 -16.27 21.06
CA PRO A 181 -16.09 -17.23 21.36
C PRO A 181 -17.06 -17.38 20.18
N LYS A 182 -17.41 -18.61 19.81
CA LYS A 182 -18.32 -18.89 18.67
C LYS A 182 -19.69 -18.20 18.79
N ASN A 183 -20.18 -18.01 20.02
CA ASN A 183 -21.44 -17.34 20.32
C ASN A 183 -21.32 -15.79 20.29
N LYS A 184 -20.11 -15.24 20.25
CA LYS A 184 -19.84 -13.81 20.19
C LYS A 184 -18.56 -13.55 19.37
N PRO A 185 -18.61 -13.75 18.04
CA PRO A 185 -17.45 -13.58 17.19
C PRO A 185 -16.95 -12.14 17.22
N THR A 186 -15.65 -11.94 17.39
CA THR A 186 -15.01 -10.62 17.34
C THR A 186 -14.19 -10.49 16.08
N TYR A 187 -14.27 -9.31 15.46
CA TYR A 187 -13.54 -8.99 14.25
C TYR A 187 -12.46 -7.97 14.58
N THR A 188 -11.25 -8.21 14.07
CA THR A 188 -10.12 -7.31 14.26
C THR A 188 -9.77 -6.61 12.95
N LYS A 189 -9.43 -5.33 13.04
CA LYS A 189 -8.99 -4.54 11.89
C LYS A 189 -7.63 -5.05 11.41
N ILE A 190 -7.59 -5.46 10.15
CA ILE A 190 -6.39 -5.97 9.47
C ILE A 190 -5.92 -5.03 8.35
N GLY A 191 -6.69 -4.00 8.02
CA GLY A 191 -6.30 -3.09 6.97
C GLY A 191 -7.24 -1.91 6.81
N GLY A 192 -6.89 -1.04 5.88
CA GLY A 192 -7.69 0.12 5.53
C GLY A 192 -7.33 0.67 4.16
N ILE A 193 -8.30 1.37 3.59
CA ILE A 193 -8.19 2.04 2.30
C ILE A 193 -8.33 3.55 2.53
N LEU A 194 -7.53 4.32 1.80
CA LEU A 194 -7.56 5.78 1.84
C LEU A 194 -7.54 6.33 0.42
N SER A 195 -8.68 6.81 -0.04
CA SER A 195 -8.80 7.54 -1.30
C SER A 195 -8.66 9.04 -1.05
N GLN A 196 -7.67 9.67 -1.69
CA GLN A 196 -7.50 11.12 -1.71
C GLN A 196 -7.62 11.58 -3.16
N CYS A 197 -8.47 12.57 -3.42
CA CYS A 197 -8.76 13.00 -4.78
C CYS A 197 -8.60 14.51 -4.90
N ALA A 198 -7.94 14.95 -5.96
CA ALA A 198 -7.86 16.34 -6.39
C ALA A 198 -8.54 16.49 -7.75
N TYR A 199 -9.12 17.65 -8.02
CA TYR A 199 -9.68 17.98 -9.33
C TYR A 199 -8.78 18.99 -10.03
N PHE A 200 -8.33 18.66 -11.24
CA PHE A 200 -7.40 19.48 -12.01
C PHE A 200 -7.60 19.28 -13.51
N ASN A 201 -7.59 20.36 -14.29
CA ASN A 201 -7.74 20.36 -15.76
C ASN A 201 -8.88 19.46 -16.27
N GLY A 202 -10.06 19.52 -15.65
CA GLY A 202 -11.21 18.73 -16.09
C GLY A 202 -11.21 17.26 -15.65
N ASN A 203 -10.20 16.82 -14.90
CA ASN A 203 -10.02 15.44 -14.48
C ASN A 203 -9.95 15.33 -12.94
N TYR A 204 -10.47 14.23 -12.41
CA TYR A 204 -10.24 13.80 -11.04
C TYR A 204 -8.99 12.93 -10.98
N GLN A 205 -8.05 13.31 -10.13
CA GLN A 205 -6.83 12.57 -9.91
C GLN A 205 -6.86 11.99 -8.50
N THR A 206 -7.03 10.67 -8.44
CA THR A 206 -7.18 9.93 -7.19
C THR A 206 -5.91 9.18 -6.84
N VAL A 207 -5.39 9.42 -5.64
CA VAL A 207 -4.36 8.60 -4.99
C VAL A 207 -5.05 7.63 -4.06
N LEU A 208 -5.16 6.38 -4.50
CA LEU A 208 -5.85 5.30 -3.79
C LEU A 208 -4.85 4.46 -3.01
N GLY A 209 -4.76 4.69 -1.70
CA GLY A 209 -3.92 3.96 -0.77
C GLY A 209 -4.59 2.70 -0.23
N VAL A 210 -3.85 1.61 -0.19
CA VAL A 210 -4.23 0.33 0.44
C VAL A 210 -3.15 -0.05 1.45
N GLY A 211 -3.58 -0.34 2.67
CA GLY A 211 -2.71 -0.87 3.72
C GLY A 211 -3.32 -2.11 4.34
N VAL A 212 -2.59 -3.23 4.34
CA VAL A 212 -3.00 -4.50 4.93
C VAL A 212 -1.87 -5.01 5.83
N ASN A 213 -2.23 -5.40 7.05
CA ASN A 213 -1.35 -6.06 8.00
C ASN A 213 -1.20 -7.52 7.56
N THR A 214 -0.06 -7.90 6.97
CA THR A 214 0.11 -9.25 6.41
C THR A 214 0.89 -10.15 7.35
N THR A 215 2.15 -9.81 7.63
CA THR A 215 3.08 -10.58 8.48
C THR A 215 3.77 -9.73 9.54
N ASN A 216 3.39 -8.45 9.65
CA ASN A 216 3.96 -7.54 10.62
C ASN A 216 3.71 -8.00 12.06
N ARG A 217 4.61 -7.59 12.94
CA ARG A 217 4.48 -7.84 14.39
C ARG A 217 3.53 -6.83 15.05
N LYS A 218 3.31 -7.03 16.34
CA LYS A 218 2.65 -6.08 17.27
C LYS A 218 3.14 -4.63 17.05
N PRO A 219 2.31 -3.60 17.28
CA PRO A 219 1.08 -3.62 18.08
C PRO A 219 -0.21 -3.98 17.32
N THR A 220 -0.17 -4.11 16.00
CA THR A 220 -1.34 -4.50 15.21
C THR A 220 -1.44 -6.02 15.05
N ILE A 221 -2.62 -6.50 14.65
CA ILE A 221 -2.86 -7.92 14.32
C ILE A 221 -2.74 -8.07 12.81
N SER A 222 -1.94 -9.05 12.38
CA SER A 222 -1.70 -9.39 10.98
C SER A 222 -2.55 -10.56 10.51
N LEU A 223 -2.66 -10.73 9.19
CA LEU A 223 -3.31 -11.90 8.62
C LEU A 223 -2.65 -13.22 9.08
N ALA A 224 -1.32 -13.24 9.18
CA ALA A 224 -0.58 -14.39 9.67
C ALA A 224 -0.93 -14.75 11.12
N ASP A 225 -1.28 -13.77 11.97
CA ASP A 225 -1.71 -14.03 13.35
C ASP A 225 -3.11 -14.67 13.43
N LEU A 226 -3.92 -14.52 12.37
CA LEU A 226 -5.30 -15.00 12.32
C LEU A 226 -5.46 -16.36 11.62
N LEU A 227 -4.37 -16.91 11.07
CA LEU A 227 -4.38 -18.26 10.55
C LEU A 227 -4.48 -19.30 11.67
N PRO A 228 -5.14 -20.44 11.45
CA PRO A 228 -5.11 -21.55 12.38
C PRO A 228 -3.67 -22.03 12.65
N ARG A 229 -3.35 -22.40 13.90
CA ARG A 229 -2.00 -22.87 14.28
C ARG A 229 -1.45 -24.02 13.42
N ALA A 230 -2.31 -24.81 12.78
CA ALA A 230 -1.94 -25.91 11.90
C ALA A 230 -1.28 -25.45 10.58
N SER A 231 -1.60 -24.25 10.08
CA SER A 231 -1.07 -23.73 8.79
C SER A 231 0.24 -22.93 8.92
N HIS A 232 0.70 -22.61 10.14
CA HIS A 232 1.99 -21.92 10.35
C HIS A 232 3.21 -22.74 9.93
N LEU A 233 3.07 -24.07 9.76
CA LEU A 233 4.15 -24.93 9.26
C LEU A 233 4.43 -24.73 7.76
N CYS A 234 3.48 -24.18 7.00
CA CYS A 234 3.62 -23.97 5.54
C CYS A 234 4.20 -22.58 5.20
N VAL A 235 3.78 -21.53 5.92
CA VAL A 235 4.20 -20.13 5.66
C VAL A 235 5.71 -19.93 5.84
N SER A 236 6.35 -20.71 6.71
CA SER A 236 7.81 -20.65 6.92
C SER A 236 8.67 -21.13 5.73
N ARG A 237 8.06 -21.71 4.69
CA ARG A 237 8.78 -22.26 3.53
C ARG A 237 8.84 -21.36 2.30
N HIS A 238 8.12 -20.24 2.30
CA HIS A 238 8.03 -19.32 1.15
C HIS A 238 8.35 -17.86 1.49
N CYS A 239 8.95 -17.60 2.67
CA CYS A 239 9.57 -16.31 3.00
C CYS A 239 11.06 -16.32 2.67
#